data_AF-A0A8T6LSE8-F1
#
_entry.id   AF-A0A8T6LSE8-F1
#
_cell.length_a   1.000
_cell.length_b   1.000
_cell.length_c   1.000
_cell.angle_alpha   90.00
_cell.angle_beta   90.00
_cell.angle_gamma   90.00
#
_symmetry.space_group_name_H-M   'P 1'
#
loop_
_entity.id
_entity.type
_entity.pdbx_description
1 polymer ?
#
loop_
_entity_poly.entity_id
_entity_poly.type
_entity_poly.pdbx_seq_one_letter_code
_entity_poly.pdbx_strand_id
1 'polypeptide(L)'
;MGEHVEFMGKDIYFWNFIVLMFFTLFEVGAVFFETVPGTSIVITKMAVWIILIVVGIIKGFGIAAFFMHLKDDPRIYTRTALFPVLFVLLMLWGIGLSNPAGVTDLPSWCTPNWDFAETR
;
A
#
# COMPACT_ATOMS: atom_id res chain seq x y z
N MET A 1 7.26 17.63 -21.98
CA MET A 1 7.96 16.38 -22.30
C MET A 1 9.13 16.32 -21.33
N GLY A 2 8.93 15.66 -20.18
CA GLY A 2 9.89 15.67 -19.08
C GLY A 2 11.25 15.14 -19.56
N GLU A 3 12.33 15.72 -19.05
CA GLU A 3 13.67 15.26 -19.37
C GLU A 3 13.80 13.76 -19.04
N HIS A 4 14.19 12.94 -20.02
CA HIS A 4 14.52 11.55 -19.79
C HIS A 4 15.82 11.50 -19.00
N VAL A 5 15.72 11.57 -17.67
CA VAL A 5 16.86 11.44 -16.77
C VAL A 5 17.29 9.98 -16.81
N GLU A 6 18.32 9.70 -17.61
CA GLU A 6 18.90 8.36 -17.72
C GLU A 6 19.85 8.14 -16.53
N PHE A 7 19.50 7.17 -15.69
CA PHE A 7 20.40 6.67 -14.66
C PHE A 7 21.00 5.37 -15.16
N MET A 8 22.33 5.30 -15.25
CA MET A 8 23.04 4.08 -15.65
C MET A 8 22.66 3.59 -17.07
N GLY A 9 22.34 4.52 -17.98
CA GLY A 9 21.94 4.21 -19.37
C GLY A 9 20.53 3.61 -19.50
N LYS A 10 19.72 3.67 -18.43
CA LYS A 10 18.30 3.29 -18.46
C LYS A 10 17.44 4.42 -17.95
N ASP A 11 16.22 4.49 -18.45
CA ASP A 11 15.25 5.50 -18.05
C ASP A 11 14.82 5.34 -16.57
N ILE A 12 14.30 6.43 -16.01
CA ILE A 12 13.82 6.48 -14.62
C ILE A 12 12.59 5.59 -14.36
N TYR A 13 11.81 5.27 -15.40
CA TYR A 13 10.65 4.39 -15.29
C TYR A 13 11.06 2.92 -15.12
N PHE A 14 12.14 2.49 -15.77
CA PHE A 14 12.72 1.17 -15.65
C PHE A 14 13.25 0.92 -14.24
N TRP A 15 13.94 1.91 -13.66
CA TRP A 15 14.41 1.82 -12.28
C TRP A 15 13.26 1.78 -11.27
N ASN A 16 12.22 2.62 -11.47
CA ASN A 16 11.01 2.53 -10.65
C ASN A 16 10.34 1.17 -10.78
N PHE A 17 10.24 0.61 -11.99
CA PHE A 17 9.68 -0.72 -12.21
C PHE A 17 10.45 -1.80 -11.43
N ILE A 18 11.78 -1.78 -11.47
CA ILE A 18 12.59 -2.73 -10.69
C ILE A 18 12.36 -2.56 -9.18
N VAL A 19 12.32 -1.32 -8.68
CA VAL A 19 12.07 -1.05 -7.26
C VAL A 19 10.70 -1.57 -6.84
N LEU A 20 9.66 -1.34 -7.65
CA LEU A 20 8.31 -1.87 -7.38
C LEU A 20 8.30 -3.41 -7.39
N MET A 21 8.99 -4.04 -8.33
CA MET A 21 9.10 -5.51 -8.39
C MET A 21 9.87 -6.10 -7.20
N PHE A 22 10.90 -5.40 -6.71
CA PHE A 22 11.60 -5.82 -5.50
C PHE A 22 10.67 -5.77 -4.28
N PHE A 23 9.92 -4.68 -4.13
CA PHE A 23 8.96 -4.53 -3.05
C PHE A 23 7.80 -5.54 -3.11
N THR A 24 7.33 -5.91 -4.30
CA THR A 24 6.29 -6.96 -4.43
C THR A 24 6.82 -8.34 -4.03
N LEU A 25 8.06 -8.68 -4.39
CA LEU A 25 8.68 -9.91 -3.91
C LEU A 25 8.84 -9.91 -2.39
N PHE A 26 9.14 -8.75 -1.80
CA PHE A 26 9.24 -8.61 -0.36
C PHE A 26 7.88 -8.78 0.34
N GLU A 27 6.80 -8.23 -0.20
CA GLU A 27 5.43 -8.45 0.32
C GLU A 27 5.04 -9.93 0.28
N VAL A 28 5.30 -10.61 -0.85
CA VAL A 28 5.02 -12.04 -1.00
C VAL A 28 5.85 -12.84 -0.02
N GLY A 29 7.14 -12.51 0.15
CA GLY A 29 8.01 -13.14 1.13
C GLY A 29 7.52 -12.95 2.57
N ALA A 30 7.11 -11.73 2.93
CA ALA A 30 6.60 -11.42 4.26
C ALA A 30 5.30 -12.16 4.60
N VAL A 31 4.47 -12.47 3.60
CA VAL A 31 3.24 -13.25 3.79
C VAL A 31 3.51 -14.76 3.77
N PHE A 32 4.50 -15.22 3.02
CA PHE A 32 4.79 -16.64 2.82
C PHE A 32 5.60 -17.26 3.96
N PHE A 33 6.55 -16.53 4.53
CA PHE A 33 7.43 -17.06 5.59
C PHE A 33 6.88 -16.77 6.99
N GLU A 34 6.86 -17.79 7.86
CA GLU A 34 6.50 -17.65 9.27
C GLU A 34 7.69 -17.22 10.15
N THR A 35 8.91 -17.48 9.69
CA THR A 35 10.16 -17.08 10.34
C THR A 35 11.07 -16.41 9.33
N VAL A 36 11.91 -15.46 9.77
CA VAL A 36 12.87 -14.82 8.87
C VAL A 36 13.85 -15.90 8.37
N PRO A 37 13.98 -16.09 7.04
CA PRO A 37 14.80 -17.16 6.47
C PRO A 37 16.23 -17.16 7.05
N GLY A 38 16.64 -18.28 7.64
CA GLY A 38 17.97 -18.41 8.25
C GLY A 38 18.09 -17.95 9.70
N THR A 39 16.98 -17.60 10.37
CA THR A 39 16.96 -17.23 11.79
C THR A 39 15.78 -17.87 12.54
N SER A 40 15.81 -17.87 13.87
CA SER A 40 14.70 -18.32 14.72
C SER A 40 13.69 -17.21 15.05
N ILE A 41 13.70 -16.10 14.30
CA ILE A 41 12.84 -14.94 14.55
C ILE A 41 11.48 -15.21 13.92
N VAL A 42 10.44 -15.32 14.75
CA VAL A 42 9.04 -15.48 14.30
C VAL A 42 8.51 -14.15 13.77
N ILE A 43 7.92 -14.20 12.58
CA ILE A 43 7.25 -13.06 11.96
C ILE A 43 5.82 -13.04 12.50
N THR A 44 5.53 -12.07 13.37
CA THR A 44 4.19 -11.92 13.95
C THR A 44 3.20 -11.40 12.90
N LYS A 45 1.90 -11.71 13.06
CA LYS A 45 0.83 -11.17 12.21
C LYS A 45 0.88 -9.63 12.14
N MET A 46 1.23 -8.97 13.25
CA MET A 46 1.44 -7.51 13.31
C MET A 46 2.63 -7.03 12.46
N ALA A 47 3.74 -7.78 12.45
CA ALA A 47 4.90 -7.44 11.62
C ALA A 47 4.56 -7.52 10.12
N VAL A 48 3.85 -8.56 9.69
CA VAL A 48 3.36 -8.68 8.30
C VAL A 48 2.48 -7.48 7.95
N TRP A 49 1.54 -7.12 8.83
CA TRP A 49 0.62 -6.01 8.59
C TRP A 49 1.34 -4.67 8.41
N ILE A 50 2.31 -4.38 9.28
CA ILE A 50 3.14 -3.18 9.19
C ILE A 50 3.94 -3.16 7.88
N ILE A 51 4.54 -4.29 7.51
CA ILE A 51 5.30 -4.42 6.25
C ILE A 51 4.41 -4.12 5.05
N LEU A 52 3.25 -4.76 4.95
CA LEU A 52 2.32 -4.58 3.83
C LEU A 52 1.84 -3.14 3.70
N ILE A 53 1.54 -2.47 4.82
CA ILE A 53 1.10 -1.06 4.81
C ILE A 53 2.22 -0.13 4.36
N VAL A 54 3.40 -0.25 4.97
CA VAL A 54 4.54 0.63 4.65
C VAL A 54 4.96 0.47 3.20
N VAL A 55 5.10 -0.77 2.74
CA VAL A 55 5.48 -1.07 1.35
C VAL A 55 4.38 -0.63 0.39
N GLY A 56 3.11 -0.83 0.74
CA GLY A 56 1.97 -0.34 -0.03
C GLY A 56 1.98 1.18 -0.23
N ILE A 57 2.29 1.96 0.82
CA ILE A 57 2.40 3.42 0.73
C ILE A 57 3.54 3.84 -0.21
N ILE A 58 4.73 3.24 -0.05
CA ILE A 58 5.90 3.56 -0.88
C ILE A 58 5.61 3.27 -2.35
N LYS A 59 5.02 2.12 -2.65
CA LYS A 59 4.64 1.73 -4.01
C LYS A 59 3.56 2.65 -4.59
N GLY A 60 2.53 2.95 -3.80
CA GLY A 60 1.48 3.89 -4.20
C GLY A 60 2.04 5.25 -4.59
N PHE A 61 3.01 5.76 -3.82
CA PHE A 61 3.72 6.98 -4.16
C PHE A 61 4.54 6.85 -5.45
N GLY A 62 5.30 5.76 -5.61
CA GLY A 62 6.09 5.52 -6.83
C GLY A 62 5.24 5.44 -8.10
N ILE A 63 4.07 4.79 -8.02
CA ILE A 63 3.12 4.70 -9.14
C ILE A 63 2.52 6.07 -9.45
N ALA A 64 2.06 6.79 -8.43
CA ALA A 64 1.46 8.11 -8.63
C ALA A 64 2.47 9.12 -9.19
N ALA A 65 3.69 9.17 -8.65
CA ALA A 65 4.70 10.13 -9.05
C ALA A 65 5.25 9.87 -10.45
N PHE A 66 5.54 8.61 -10.80
CA PHE A 66 6.27 8.26 -12.03
C PHE A 66 5.38 7.65 -13.11
N PHE A 67 4.53 6.67 -12.81
CA PHE A 67 3.69 6.02 -13.85
C PHE A 67 2.48 6.88 -14.24
N MET A 68 1.89 7.57 -13.28
CA MET A 68 0.76 8.48 -13.53
C MET A 68 1.22 9.92 -13.87
N HIS A 69 2.52 10.17 -13.98
CA HIS A 69 3.11 11.48 -14.33
C HIS A 69 2.70 12.67 -13.44
N LEU A 70 2.12 12.44 -12.24
CA LEU A 70 1.68 13.53 -11.37
C LEU A 70 2.79 14.45 -10.89
N LYS A 71 4.06 14.01 -10.98
CA LYS A 71 5.21 14.84 -10.64
C LYS A 71 5.49 15.92 -11.68
N ASP A 72 5.27 15.62 -12.96
CA ASP A 72 5.56 16.52 -14.08
C ASP A 72 4.30 17.29 -14.51
N ASP A 73 3.13 16.82 -14.13
CA ASP A 73 1.85 17.46 -14.42
C ASP A 73 1.59 18.72 -13.57
N PRO A 74 0.79 19.67 -14.10
CA PRO A 74 0.34 20.83 -13.34
C PRO A 74 -0.28 20.45 -11.99
N ARG A 75 0.08 21.19 -10.92
CA ARG A 75 -0.36 20.92 -9.53
C ARG A 75 -1.88 20.81 -9.32
N ILE A 76 -2.70 21.25 -10.28
CA ILE A 76 -4.15 21.06 -10.24
C ILE A 76 -4.52 19.58 -10.29
N TYR A 77 -3.80 18.76 -11.07
CA TYR A 77 -4.07 17.33 -11.19
C TYR A 77 -3.73 16.57 -9.90
N THR A 78 -2.63 16.92 -9.22
CA THR A 78 -2.31 16.39 -7.89
C THR A 78 -3.37 16.75 -6.85
N ARG A 79 -3.91 17.96 -6.89
CA ARG A 79 -5.00 18.37 -5.98
C ARG A 79 -6.28 17.57 -6.23
N THR A 80 -6.63 17.34 -7.48
CA THR A 80 -7.81 16.54 -7.84
C THR A 80 -7.61 15.07 -7.48
N ALA A 81 -6.40 14.51 -7.63
CA ALA A 81 -6.09 13.14 -7.23
C ALA A 81 -6.07 12.95 -5.69
N LEU A 82 -5.72 13.99 -4.93
CA LEU A 82 -5.78 13.96 -3.46
C LEU A 82 -7.21 14.01 -2.91
N PHE A 83 -8.17 14.56 -3.66
CA PHE A 83 -9.57 14.65 -3.22
C PHE A 83 -10.20 13.28 -2.87
N PRO A 84 -10.18 12.25 -3.74
CA PRO A 84 -10.70 10.93 -3.41
C PRO A 84 -9.93 10.26 -2.27
N VAL A 85 -8.62 10.46 -2.17
CA VAL A 85 -7.80 9.93 -1.05
C VAL A 85 -8.26 10.54 0.27
N LEU A 86 -8.43 11.86 0.31
CA LEU A 86 -8.93 12.57 1.48
C LEU A 86 -10.34 12.12 1.85
N PHE A 87 -11.22 11.91 0.86
CA PHE A 87 -12.56 11.42 1.10
C PHE A 87 -12.58 10.02 1.71
N VAL A 88 -11.76 9.08 1.21
CA VAL A 88 -11.62 7.73 1.79
C VAL A 88 -11.08 7.81 3.22
N LEU A 89 -10.10 8.67 3.49
CA LEU A 89 -9.58 8.88 4.85
C LEU A 89 -10.67 9.42 5.79
N LEU A 90 -11.50 10.35 5.33
CA LEU A 90 -12.64 10.86 6.10
C LEU A 90 -13.69 9.78 6.34
N MET A 91 -13.95 8.89 5.39
CA MET A 91 -14.86 7.76 5.59
C MET A 91 -14.32 6.76 6.62
N LEU A 92 -13.03 6.41 6.53
CA LEU A 92 -12.37 5.54 7.50
C LEU A 92 -12.36 6.17 8.89
N TRP A 93 -12.10 7.47 8.98
CA TRP A 93 -12.15 8.20 10.24
C TRP A 93 -13.57 8.29 10.82
N GLY A 94 -14.53 8.73 10.00
CA GLY A 94 -15.90 9.02 10.44
C GLY A 94 -16.71 7.79 10.79
N ILE A 95 -16.58 6.71 10.00
CA ILE A 95 -17.33 5.47 10.21
C ILE A 95 -16.49 4.47 11.02
N GLY A 96 -15.20 4.34 10.71
CA GLY A 96 -14.34 3.31 11.30
C GLY A 96 -13.80 3.64 12.69
N LEU A 97 -13.46 4.90 12.97
CA LEU A 97 -12.78 5.29 14.22
C LEU A 97 -13.63 6.15 15.17
N SER A 98 -14.66 6.83 14.67
CA SER A 98 -15.44 7.81 15.45
C SER A 98 -16.74 7.24 16.04
N ASN A 99 -17.05 5.96 15.81
CA ASN A 99 -18.26 5.30 16.32
C ASN A 99 -17.88 4.16 17.30
N PRO A 100 -18.49 4.06 18.49
CA PRO A 100 -18.16 3.02 19.48
C PRO A 100 -18.48 1.59 19.01
N ALA A 101 -19.38 1.46 18.05
CA ALA A 101 -19.77 0.21 17.40
C ALA A 101 -18.92 -0.11 16.14
N GLY A 102 -18.29 0.91 15.55
CA GLY A 102 -17.33 0.81 14.45
C GLY A 102 -17.71 -0.12 13.30
N VAL A 103 -16.73 -0.89 12.80
CA VAL A 103 -16.91 -1.88 11.72
C VAL A 103 -17.50 -3.21 12.24
N THR A 104 -17.50 -3.40 13.56
CA THR A 104 -17.85 -4.66 14.24
C THR A 104 -19.35 -4.87 14.43
N ASP A 105 -20.14 -3.80 14.34
CA ASP A 105 -21.60 -3.83 14.55
C ASP A 105 -22.38 -3.56 13.24
N LEU A 106 -21.71 -3.71 12.08
CA LEU A 106 -22.41 -3.68 10.81
C LEU A 106 -23.31 -4.91 10.68
N PRO A 107 -24.48 -4.76 10.05
CA PRO A 107 -25.37 -5.89 9.82
C PRO A 107 -24.66 -6.98 8.98
N SER A 108 -25.04 -8.24 9.19
CA SER A 108 -24.31 -9.44 8.72
C SER A 108 -24.09 -9.55 7.21
N TRP A 109 -24.74 -8.72 6.41
CA TRP A 109 -24.57 -8.65 4.96
C TRP A 109 -23.47 -7.65 4.53
N CYS A 110 -22.99 -6.81 5.45
CA CYS A 110 -21.87 -5.88 5.28
C CYS A 110 -20.61 -6.32 6.01
N THR A 111 -20.68 -7.30 6.91
CA THR A 111 -19.51 -7.86 7.60
C THR A 111 -18.94 -9.04 6.82
N PRO A 112 -17.65 -9.04 6.48
CA PRO A 112 -17.01 -10.20 5.87
C PRO A 112 -17.08 -11.41 6.81
N ASN A 113 -17.27 -12.62 6.27
CA ASN A 113 -17.09 -13.82 7.07
C ASN A 113 -15.58 -13.98 7.36
N TRP A 114 -15.20 -13.92 8.63
CA TRP A 114 -13.81 -14.01 9.11
C TRP A 114 -13.38 -15.41 9.55
N ASP A 115 -14.16 -16.47 9.26
CA ASP A 115 -13.85 -17.86 9.63
C ASP A 115 -12.41 -18.27 9.27
N PHE A 116 -11.84 -17.71 8.20
CA PHE A 116 -10.47 -18.00 7.74
C PHE A 116 -9.35 -17.34 8.57
N ALA A 117 -9.67 -16.36 9.43
CA ALA A 117 -8.69 -15.58 10.20
C ALA A 117 -8.38 -16.19 11.57
N GLU A 118 -9.31 -16.97 12.14
CA GLU A 118 -9.17 -17.61 13.46
C GLU A 118 -8.54 -19.01 13.39
N THR A 119 -8.60 -19.69 12.24
CA THR A 119 -8.10 -21.07 12.09
C THR A 119 -6.65 -21.16 11.58
N ARG A 120 -5.83 -20.13 11.78
CA ARG A 120 -4.40 -20.13 11.44
C ARG A 120 -3.51 -20.11 12.68
#